data_AF-A0A1V5YIV8-F1
#
_entry.id   AF-A0A1V5YIV8-F1
#
_cell.length_a   1.000
_cell.length_b   1.000
_cell.length_c   1.000
_cell.angle_alpha   90.00
_cell.angle_beta   90.00
_cell.angle_gamma   90.00
#
_symmetry.space_group_name_H-M   'P 1'
#
loop_
_entity.id
_entity.type
_entity.pdbx_description
1 polymer ?
#
loop_
_entity_poly.entity_id
_entity_poly.type
_entity_poly.pdbx_seq_one_letter_code
_entity_poly.pdbx_strand_id
1 'polypeptide(L)'
;MNFALAAELTALIRDLEPKGITVSVGGEIGEVGGKNSTVEELQVFMDGYLEELKKRGPNHKGISKISVQTGTTHGGVPLADGTVAKVKIDFDVLARLSEMARQRYGLAGAVQHGASTLPDEAFDRFPATETAEIHLATGFQNMIYDSNGFPAPLRASIYDHLKAELRGEWKEKDTEEQFIYKSRKKGFGPFKLELWSLPADVLDEICTELEGKFAFLFDKLKVNGTRPVLDQFIKPVDVPLKMPLTLKG
;
A
#
# COMPACT_ATOMS: atom_id res chain seq x y z
N MET A 1 -1.68 21.88 -11.02
CA MET A 1 -1.77 21.65 -9.55
C MET A 1 -2.30 20.24 -9.34
N ASN A 2 -1.86 19.51 -8.30
CA ASN A 2 -2.16 18.08 -8.09
C ASN A 2 -3.66 17.72 -8.28
N PHE A 3 -4.56 18.49 -7.66
CA PHE A 3 -6.02 18.23 -7.73
C PHE A 3 -6.60 18.25 -9.16
N ALA A 4 -6.05 19.05 -10.08
CA ALA A 4 -6.57 19.16 -11.44
C ALA A 4 -6.24 17.91 -12.27
N LEU A 5 -5.03 17.37 -12.10
CA LEU A 5 -4.63 16.09 -12.69
C LEU A 5 -5.40 14.92 -12.07
N ALA A 6 -5.61 14.95 -10.75
CA ALA A 6 -6.44 13.95 -10.08
C ALA A 6 -7.88 13.93 -10.62
N ALA A 7 -8.48 15.10 -10.86
CA ALA A 7 -9.81 15.22 -11.46
C ALA A 7 -9.83 14.72 -12.93
N GLU A 8 -8.80 15.04 -13.70
CA GLU A 8 -8.64 14.54 -15.08
C GLU A 8 -8.57 13.02 -15.14
N LEU A 9 -7.68 12.42 -14.36
CA LEU A 9 -7.51 10.97 -14.30
C LEU A 9 -8.75 10.29 -13.73
N THR A 10 -9.44 10.91 -12.76
CA THR A 10 -10.71 10.38 -12.27
C THR A 10 -11.76 10.38 -13.37
N ALA A 11 -11.89 11.46 -14.14
CA ALA A 11 -12.84 11.51 -15.27
C ALA A 11 -12.54 10.40 -16.30
N LEU A 12 -11.26 10.22 -16.66
CA LEU A 12 -10.84 9.11 -17.53
C LEU A 12 -11.22 7.75 -16.96
N ILE A 13 -11.03 7.53 -15.66
CA ILE A 13 -11.45 6.27 -14.99
C ILE A 13 -12.97 6.09 -15.09
N ARG A 14 -13.77 7.16 -14.95
CA ARG A 14 -15.23 7.08 -15.12
C ARG A 14 -15.65 6.77 -16.55
N ASP A 15 -14.91 7.22 -17.54
CA ASP A 15 -15.17 6.88 -18.94
C ASP A 15 -14.84 5.42 -19.27
N LEU A 16 -13.87 4.84 -18.54
CA LEU A 16 -13.37 3.47 -18.77
C LEU A 16 -13.97 2.43 -17.82
N GLU A 17 -14.73 2.83 -16.79
CA GLU A 17 -15.20 1.88 -15.79
C GLU A 17 -16.22 0.89 -16.38
N PRO A 18 -16.15 -0.40 -16.01
CA PRO A 18 -17.08 -1.39 -16.53
C PRO A 18 -18.52 -1.08 -16.09
N LYS A 19 -19.49 -1.35 -16.98
CA LYS A 19 -20.91 -1.18 -16.65
C LYS A 19 -21.29 -1.96 -15.39
N GLY A 20 -21.89 -1.27 -14.43
CA GLY A 20 -22.31 -1.86 -13.15
C GLY A 20 -21.21 -1.98 -12.10
N ILE A 21 -19.98 -1.56 -12.41
CA ILE A 21 -18.84 -1.58 -11.49
C ILE A 21 -18.31 -0.16 -11.33
N THR A 22 -18.39 0.37 -10.12
CA THR A 22 -17.72 1.63 -9.79
C THR A 22 -16.28 1.34 -9.39
N VAL A 23 -15.32 1.89 -10.13
CA VAL A 23 -13.90 1.83 -9.73
C VAL A 23 -13.67 2.72 -8.51
N SER A 24 -13.14 2.17 -7.43
CA SER A 24 -12.74 2.95 -6.25
C SER A 24 -11.46 3.72 -6.54
N VAL A 25 -11.51 5.06 -6.45
CA VAL A 25 -10.36 5.93 -6.70
C VAL A 25 -9.90 6.54 -5.39
N GLY A 26 -8.59 6.47 -5.11
CA GLY A 26 -7.96 7.18 -4.00
C GLY A 26 -7.30 8.46 -4.50
N GLY A 27 -7.40 9.53 -3.72
CA GLY A 27 -6.56 10.73 -3.87
C GLY A 27 -5.36 10.67 -2.94
N GLU A 28 -4.37 11.54 -3.14
CA GLU A 28 -3.22 11.67 -2.24
C GLU A 28 -2.80 13.13 -2.10
N ILE A 29 -2.50 13.54 -0.87
CA ILE A 29 -1.89 14.83 -0.53
C ILE A 29 -0.58 14.61 0.23
N GLY A 30 0.29 15.61 0.17
CA GLY A 30 1.62 15.52 0.74
C GLY A 30 2.56 14.65 -0.09
N GLU A 31 3.72 14.36 0.48
CA GLU A 31 4.73 13.46 -0.09
C GLU A 31 5.22 12.54 1.03
N VAL A 32 5.19 11.22 0.79
CA VAL A 32 5.68 10.25 1.78
C VAL A 32 7.18 10.48 2.02
N GLY A 33 7.56 10.59 3.29
CA GLY A 33 8.90 10.99 3.73
C GLY A 33 9.11 12.50 3.89
N GLY A 34 8.11 13.31 3.54
CA GLY A 34 8.04 14.75 3.80
C GLY A 34 7.38 15.10 5.14
N LYS A 35 6.97 16.36 5.28
CA LYS A 35 6.23 16.89 6.44
C LYS A 35 4.83 16.27 6.55
N ASN A 36 4.27 16.28 7.75
CA ASN A 36 2.88 15.87 7.97
C ASN A 36 1.93 16.73 7.12
N SER A 37 0.94 16.09 6.51
CA SER A 37 -0.17 16.75 5.83
C SER A 37 -1.00 17.55 6.81
N THR A 38 -1.63 18.63 6.33
CA THR A 38 -2.52 19.45 7.15
C THR A 38 -3.97 19.41 6.66
N VAL A 39 -4.89 19.81 7.55
CA VAL A 39 -6.33 19.90 7.24
C VAL A 39 -6.58 20.91 6.13
N GLU A 40 -5.80 21.99 6.11
CA GLU A 40 -5.85 23.04 5.09
C GLU A 40 -5.40 22.51 3.73
N GLU A 41 -4.32 21.71 3.69
CA GLU A 41 -3.86 21.07 2.44
C GLU A 41 -4.91 20.10 1.90
N LEU A 42 -5.55 19.32 2.77
CA LEU A 42 -6.67 18.44 2.40
C LEU A 42 -7.85 19.24 1.85
N GLN A 43 -8.21 20.34 2.52
CA GLN A 43 -9.32 21.19 2.09
C GLN A 43 -9.05 21.82 0.73
N VAL A 44 -7.87 22.42 0.52
CA VAL A 44 -7.48 23.02 -0.76
C VAL A 44 -7.49 21.99 -1.88
N PHE A 45 -6.97 20.78 -1.60
CA PHE A 45 -7.00 19.70 -2.58
C PHE A 45 -8.44 19.29 -2.92
N MET A 46 -9.28 19.02 -1.92
CA MET A 46 -10.63 18.50 -2.13
C MET A 46 -11.57 19.53 -2.76
N ASP A 47 -11.52 20.78 -2.31
CA ASP A 47 -12.36 21.85 -2.86
C ASP A 47 -12.02 22.08 -4.35
N GLY A 48 -10.72 22.17 -4.68
CA GLY A 48 -10.25 22.30 -6.06
C GLY A 48 -10.53 21.05 -6.91
N TYR A 49 -10.34 19.85 -6.34
CA TYR A 49 -10.62 18.59 -7.01
C TYR A 49 -12.09 18.45 -7.41
N LEU A 50 -13.01 18.77 -6.49
CA LEU A 50 -14.45 18.66 -6.74
C LEU A 50 -14.92 19.69 -7.78
N GLU A 51 -14.38 20.91 -7.74
CA GLU A 51 -14.67 21.94 -8.75
C GLU A 51 -14.20 21.49 -10.15
N GLU A 52 -12.96 21.00 -10.26
CA GLU A 52 -12.39 20.53 -11.53
C GLU A 52 -13.10 19.28 -12.05
N LEU A 53 -13.47 18.34 -11.18
CA LEU A 53 -14.20 17.14 -11.58
C LEU A 53 -15.59 17.50 -12.12
N LYS A 54 -16.28 18.45 -11.49
CA LYS A 54 -17.61 18.91 -11.92
C LYS A 54 -17.58 19.54 -13.31
N LYS A 55 -16.50 20.26 -13.66
CA LYS A 55 -16.30 20.82 -15.01
C LYS A 55 -16.19 19.73 -16.09
N ARG A 56 -15.70 18.54 -15.72
CA ARG A 56 -15.49 17.39 -16.61
C ARG A 56 -16.71 16.47 -16.71
N GLY A 57 -17.53 16.43 -15.66
CA GLY A 57 -18.80 15.73 -15.67
C GLY A 57 -19.59 16.03 -14.39
N PRO A 58 -20.80 16.62 -14.50
CA PRO A 58 -21.54 17.10 -13.32
C PRO A 58 -21.96 15.98 -12.36
N ASN A 59 -22.00 14.74 -12.85
CA ASN A 59 -22.39 13.55 -12.09
C ASN A 59 -21.22 12.55 -11.90
N HIS A 60 -19.99 12.95 -12.20
CA HIS A 60 -18.83 12.07 -12.00
C HIS A 60 -18.64 11.78 -10.51
N LYS A 61 -18.57 10.49 -10.18
CA LYS A 61 -18.27 10.04 -8.83
C LYS A 61 -16.81 10.33 -8.49
N GLY A 62 -16.59 11.02 -7.36
CA GLY A 62 -15.27 11.42 -6.90
C GLY A 62 -14.42 10.28 -6.34
N ILE A 63 -13.35 10.66 -5.63
CA ILE A 63 -12.53 9.72 -4.87
C ILE A 63 -13.33 9.19 -3.67
N SER A 64 -12.97 8.00 -3.17
CA SER A 64 -13.61 7.37 -2.01
C SER A 64 -12.78 7.48 -0.74
N LYS A 65 -11.48 7.78 -0.86
CA LYS A 65 -10.50 7.78 0.23
C LYS A 65 -9.33 8.68 -0.14
N ILE A 66 -8.58 9.15 0.85
CA ILE A 66 -7.46 10.07 0.62
C ILE A 66 -6.23 9.67 1.42
N SER A 67 -5.10 9.49 0.73
CA SER A 67 -3.81 9.23 1.35
C SER A 67 -3.19 10.53 1.87
N VAL A 68 -2.58 10.41 3.05
CA VAL A 68 -2.01 11.51 3.81
C VAL A 68 -0.66 11.12 4.39
N GLN A 69 0.21 12.10 4.58
CA GLN A 69 1.51 11.89 5.22
C GLN A 69 1.45 12.23 6.71
N THR A 70 1.91 11.31 7.56
CA THR A 70 1.81 11.39 9.04
C THR A 70 3.14 11.05 9.72
N GLY A 71 4.25 11.31 9.03
CA GLY A 71 5.61 11.11 9.54
C GLY A 71 6.23 9.78 9.11
N THR A 72 5.58 9.04 8.22
CA THR A 72 6.08 7.75 7.72
C THR A 72 7.07 7.89 6.57
N THR A 73 7.90 6.87 6.39
CA THR A 73 8.71 6.65 5.19
C THR A 73 8.45 5.24 4.65
N HIS A 74 8.41 5.08 3.32
CA HIS A 74 8.19 3.76 2.73
C HIS A 74 9.33 2.80 3.09
N GLY A 75 8.98 1.69 3.75
CA GLY A 75 9.92 0.64 4.12
C GLY A 75 10.77 0.93 5.37
N GLY A 76 10.50 2.04 6.08
CA GLY A 76 11.25 2.41 7.29
C GLY A 76 12.70 2.84 7.02
N VAL A 77 13.46 3.07 8.09
CA VAL A 77 14.86 3.51 8.01
C VAL A 77 15.76 2.40 8.54
N PRO A 78 16.48 1.66 7.69
CA PRO A 78 17.38 0.60 8.16
C PRO A 78 18.58 1.21 8.90
N LEU A 79 18.91 0.65 10.05
CA LEU A 79 20.08 0.96 10.86
C LEU A 79 21.29 0.15 10.39
N ALA A 80 22.49 0.54 10.83
CA ALA A 80 23.74 -0.11 10.41
C ALA A 80 23.85 -1.57 10.90
N ASP A 81 23.07 -1.95 11.92
CA ASP A 81 22.98 -3.31 12.44
C ASP A 81 21.95 -4.19 11.69
N GLY A 82 21.35 -3.68 10.61
CA GLY A 82 20.34 -4.36 9.80
C GLY A 82 18.92 -4.30 10.39
N THR A 83 18.73 -3.71 11.57
CA THR A 83 17.39 -3.48 12.13
C THR A 83 16.72 -2.27 11.49
N VAL A 84 15.42 -2.06 11.76
CA VAL A 84 14.68 -0.89 11.25
C VAL A 84 14.38 0.07 12.39
N ALA A 85 14.70 1.35 12.20
CA ALA A 85 14.40 2.40 13.16
C ALA A 85 12.90 2.46 13.43
N LYS A 86 12.53 2.63 14.70
CA LYS A 86 11.13 2.81 15.10
C LYS A 86 10.59 4.11 14.51
N VAL A 87 9.73 3.99 13.50
CA VAL A 87 9.00 5.12 12.92
C VAL A 87 7.82 5.44 13.82
N LYS A 88 7.63 6.72 14.13
CA LYS A 88 6.48 7.20 14.90
C LYS A 88 5.46 7.79 13.94
N ILE A 89 4.31 7.12 13.81
CA ILE A 89 3.14 7.70 13.17
C ILE A 89 2.52 8.74 14.09
N ASP A 90 2.21 9.89 13.52
CA ASP A 90 1.37 10.90 14.15
C ASP A 90 -0.11 10.53 13.97
N PHE A 91 -0.60 9.69 14.88
CA PHE A 91 -1.99 9.25 14.89
C PHE A 91 -2.98 10.39 15.19
N ASP A 92 -2.55 11.47 15.82
CA ASP A 92 -3.41 12.63 16.10
C ASP A 92 -3.64 13.46 14.82
N VAL A 93 -2.60 13.58 13.98
CA VAL A 93 -2.76 14.10 12.61
C VAL A 93 -3.64 13.15 11.78
N LEU A 94 -3.40 11.84 11.84
CA LEU A 94 -4.19 10.86 11.08
C LEU A 94 -5.69 10.93 11.43
N ALA A 95 -6.01 11.00 12.72
CA ALA A 95 -7.38 11.09 13.20
C ALA A 95 -8.08 12.36 12.69
N ARG A 96 -7.44 13.53 12.81
CA ARG A 96 -7.99 14.82 12.34
C ARG A 96 -8.21 14.85 10.83
N LEU A 97 -7.26 14.31 10.06
CA LEU A 97 -7.37 14.25 8.60
C LEU A 97 -8.46 13.27 8.16
N SER A 98 -8.54 12.11 8.82
CA SER A 98 -9.59 11.13 8.54
C SER A 98 -10.96 11.70 8.87
N GLU A 99 -11.10 12.36 10.02
CA GLU A 99 -12.34 13.04 10.42
C GLU A 99 -12.78 14.09 9.39
N MET A 100 -11.87 14.96 8.96
CA MET A 100 -12.14 15.95 7.92
C MET A 100 -12.60 15.29 6.60
N ALA A 101 -11.91 14.23 6.18
CA ALA A 101 -12.26 13.47 4.97
C ALA A 101 -13.68 12.88 5.05
N ARG A 102 -14.05 12.29 6.19
CA ARG A 102 -15.37 11.70 6.40
C ARG A 102 -16.47 12.74 6.53
N GLN A 103 -16.32 13.67 7.48
CA GLN A 103 -17.40 14.57 7.87
C GLN A 103 -17.69 15.64 6.83
N ARG A 104 -16.65 16.22 6.20
CA ARG A 104 -16.82 17.31 5.25
C ARG A 104 -17.02 16.84 3.81
N TYR A 105 -16.34 15.76 3.43
CA TYR A 105 -16.28 15.32 2.03
C TYR A 105 -16.97 13.98 1.77
N GLY A 106 -17.48 13.31 2.81
CA GLY A 106 -18.18 12.03 2.66
C GLY A 106 -17.26 10.90 2.17
N LEU A 107 -15.94 11.03 2.34
CA LEU A 107 -14.99 9.96 2.04
C LEU A 107 -15.07 8.87 3.11
N ALA A 108 -14.53 7.70 2.82
CA ALA A 108 -14.39 6.61 3.81
C ALA A 108 -13.44 7.00 4.96
N GLY A 109 -12.44 7.84 4.68
CA GLY A 109 -11.43 8.28 5.64
C GLY A 109 -10.05 8.42 5.01
N ALA A 110 -9.06 8.64 5.88
CA ALA A 110 -7.66 8.74 5.50
C ALA A 110 -7.04 7.36 5.21
N VAL A 111 -6.03 7.34 4.35
CA VAL A 111 -5.22 6.16 4.01
C VAL A 111 -3.82 6.37 4.55
N GLN A 112 -3.27 5.36 5.24
CA GLN A 112 -1.90 5.38 5.75
C GLN A 112 -0.95 4.59 4.84
N HIS A 113 0.06 5.27 4.31
CA HIS A 113 1.18 4.62 3.63
C HIS A 113 2.28 4.22 4.63
N GLY A 114 3.16 3.30 4.22
CA GLY A 114 4.39 3.00 4.97
C GLY A 114 4.18 2.37 6.35
N ALA A 115 3.10 1.60 6.56
CA ALA A 115 2.79 1.01 7.86
C ALA A 115 3.53 -0.31 8.18
N SER A 116 4.26 -0.89 7.22
CA SER A 116 4.85 -2.23 7.36
C SER A 116 5.96 -2.38 8.40
N THR A 117 6.57 -1.29 8.84
CA THR A 117 7.68 -1.31 9.81
C THR A 117 7.26 -0.82 11.19
N LEU A 118 5.96 -0.67 11.41
CA LEU A 118 5.42 -0.35 12.71
C LEU A 118 5.46 -1.57 13.61
N PRO A 119 5.56 -1.36 14.94
CA PRO A 119 5.41 -2.44 15.87
C PRO A 119 3.96 -2.94 15.87
N ASP A 120 3.78 -4.21 16.21
CA ASP A 120 2.53 -4.96 16.09
C ASP A 120 1.39 -4.37 16.96
N GLU A 121 1.75 -3.78 18.10
CA GLU A 121 0.82 -3.08 18.99
C GLU A 121 0.30 -1.75 18.41
N ALA A 122 0.86 -1.21 17.33
CA ALA A 122 0.38 0.03 16.75
C ALA A 122 -0.85 -0.15 15.83
N PHE A 123 -1.13 -1.39 15.38
CA PHE A 123 -2.14 -1.63 14.35
C PHE A 123 -3.59 -1.45 14.83
N ASP A 124 -3.87 -1.68 16.11
CA ASP A 124 -5.20 -1.46 16.69
C ASP A 124 -5.61 0.02 16.78
N ARG A 125 -4.65 0.92 16.64
CA ARG A 125 -4.87 2.36 16.60
C ARG A 125 -5.52 2.81 15.29
N PHE A 126 -5.29 2.12 14.18
CA PHE A 126 -5.84 2.53 12.87
C PHE A 126 -7.38 2.51 12.85
N PRO A 127 -8.06 1.45 13.32
CA PRO A 127 -9.51 1.50 13.50
C PRO A 127 -9.96 2.56 14.50
N ALA A 128 -9.21 2.78 15.58
CA ALA A 128 -9.55 3.79 16.59
C ALA A 128 -9.47 5.23 16.08
N THR A 129 -8.60 5.49 15.10
CA THR A 129 -8.51 6.78 14.40
C THR A 129 -9.40 6.84 13.15
N GLU A 130 -10.27 5.84 12.96
CA GLU A 130 -11.15 5.72 11.80
C GLU A 130 -10.38 5.82 10.47
N THR A 131 -9.21 5.19 10.41
CA THR A 131 -8.41 5.07 9.19
C THR A 131 -9.10 4.12 8.23
N ALA A 132 -9.33 4.54 6.99
CA ALA A 132 -10.06 3.74 6.01
C ALA A 132 -9.22 2.60 5.43
N GLU A 133 -7.91 2.81 5.29
CA GLU A 133 -7.02 1.85 4.65
C GLU A 133 -5.57 2.05 5.11
N ILE A 134 -4.81 0.96 5.16
CA ILE A 134 -3.36 1.00 5.39
C ILE A 134 -2.65 0.18 4.33
N HIS A 135 -1.48 0.63 3.89
CA HIS A 135 -0.69 -0.09 2.89
C HIS A 135 0.47 -0.82 3.54
N LEU A 136 0.53 -2.13 3.24
CA LEU A 136 1.57 -3.02 3.72
C LEU A 136 2.24 -3.71 2.54
N ALA A 137 3.57 -3.61 2.44
CA ALA A 137 4.34 -4.20 1.36
C ALA A 137 5.71 -4.69 1.84
N THR A 138 6.61 -3.78 2.21
CA THR A 138 8.02 -4.11 2.54
C THR A 138 8.14 -5.18 3.62
N GLY A 139 7.29 -5.15 4.65
CA GLY A 139 7.32 -6.15 5.72
C GLY A 139 7.04 -7.57 5.21
N PHE A 140 6.00 -7.73 4.38
CA PHE A 140 5.66 -9.03 3.80
C PHE A 140 6.69 -9.50 2.78
N GLN A 141 7.24 -8.59 1.99
CA GLN A 141 8.35 -8.91 1.09
C GLN A 141 9.59 -9.38 1.86
N ASN A 142 9.86 -8.77 3.01
CA ASN A 142 10.96 -9.19 3.86
C ASN A 142 10.71 -10.58 4.45
N MET A 143 9.51 -10.83 4.99
CA MET A 143 9.11 -12.15 5.48
C MET A 143 9.36 -13.25 4.45
N ILE A 144 9.06 -13.01 3.16
CA ILE A 144 9.31 -14.00 2.11
C ILE A 144 10.79 -14.40 2.03
N TYR A 145 11.75 -13.46 1.93
CA TYR A 145 13.15 -13.90 1.90
C TYR A 145 13.70 -14.31 3.27
N ASP A 146 13.09 -13.85 4.36
CA ASP A 146 13.57 -14.16 5.71
C ASP A 146 13.06 -15.52 6.20
N SER A 147 12.06 -16.09 5.52
CA SER A 147 11.56 -17.44 5.74
C SER A 147 12.68 -18.49 5.74
N ASN A 148 12.56 -19.48 6.63
CA ASN A 148 13.57 -20.54 6.76
C ASN A 148 13.57 -21.45 5.52
N GLY A 149 12.40 -21.72 4.95
CA GLY A 149 12.24 -22.47 3.71
C GLY A 149 12.78 -21.76 2.46
N PHE A 150 13.03 -20.44 2.51
CA PHE A 150 13.46 -19.71 1.32
C PHE A 150 14.88 -20.13 0.87
N PRO A 151 15.07 -20.63 -0.38
CA PRO A 151 16.34 -21.23 -0.80
C PRO A 151 17.52 -20.26 -0.71
N ALA A 152 18.51 -20.60 0.13
CA ALA A 152 19.70 -19.78 0.31
C ALA A 152 20.47 -19.49 -1.00
N PRO A 153 20.65 -20.45 -1.94
CA PRO A 153 21.31 -20.16 -3.22
C PRO A 153 20.57 -19.12 -4.07
N LEU A 154 19.23 -19.18 -4.11
CA LEU A 154 18.42 -18.20 -4.84
C LEU A 154 18.54 -16.82 -4.19
N ARG A 155 18.48 -16.76 -2.85
CA ARG A 155 18.68 -15.50 -2.09
C ARG A 155 20.00 -14.85 -2.42
N ALA A 156 21.08 -15.63 -2.43
CA ALA A 156 22.42 -15.16 -2.79
C ALA A 156 22.47 -14.63 -4.23
N SER A 157 21.90 -15.37 -5.19
CA SER A 157 21.83 -14.94 -6.60
C SER A 157 21.07 -13.62 -6.78
N ILE A 158 19.96 -13.45 -6.04
CA ILE A 158 19.21 -12.19 -6.04
C ILE A 158 20.07 -11.06 -5.47
N TYR A 159 20.76 -11.28 -4.35
CA TYR A 159 21.57 -10.23 -3.73
C TYR A 159 22.78 -9.85 -4.57
N ASP A 160 23.43 -10.81 -5.23
CA ASP A 160 24.52 -10.55 -6.15
C ASP A 160 24.05 -9.77 -7.38
N HIS A 161 22.88 -10.12 -7.94
CA HIS A 161 22.26 -9.34 -9.00
C HIS A 161 21.97 -7.90 -8.58
N LEU A 162 21.42 -7.68 -7.38
CA LEU A 162 21.14 -6.33 -6.88
C LEU A 162 22.43 -5.53 -6.68
N LYS A 163 23.49 -6.14 -6.14
CA LYS A 163 24.80 -5.50 -5.97
C LYS A 163 25.42 -5.09 -7.30
N ALA A 164 25.21 -5.87 -8.36
CA ALA A 164 25.68 -5.55 -9.70
C ALA A 164 24.84 -4.44 -10.35
N GLU A 165 23.53 -4.65 -10.48
CA GLU A 165 22.64 -3.79 -11.28
C GLU A 165 22.26 -2.49 -10.58
N LEU A 166 22.18 -2.49 -9.24
CA LEU A 166 21.76 -1.34 -8.46
C LEU A 166 22.92 -0.69 -7.70
N ARG A 167 24.17 -0.92 -8.14
CA ARG A 167 25.37 -0.34 -7.50
C ARG A 167 25.28 1.18 -7.37
N GLY A 168 24.66 1.86 -8.33
CA GLY A 168 24.45 3.31 -8.29
C GLY A 168 23.51 3.79 -7.16
N GLU A 169 22.68 2.91 -6.61
CA GLU A 169 21.83 3.19 -5.45
C GLU A 169 22.54 2.93 -4.12
N TRP A 170 23.70 2.25 -4.15
CA TRP A 170 24.52 1.98 -2.96
C TRP A 170 25.34 3.22 -2.60
N LYS A 171 24.88 3.95 -1.60
CA LYS A 171 25.55 5.17 -1.11
C LYS A 171 26.80 4.80 -0.32
N GLU A 172 27.82 5.64 -0.38
CA GLU A 172 29.12 5.43 0.29
C GLU A 172 29.01 5.14 1.80
N LYS A 173 28.01 5.72 2.46
CA LYS A 173 27.75 5.53 3.89
C LYS A 173 26.86 4.35 4.25
N ASP A 174 26.25 3.68 3.27
CA ASP A 174 25.34 2.58 3.52
C ASP A 174 26.15 1.28 3.69
N THR A 175 25.87 0.50 4.73
CA THR A 175 26.40 -0.87 4.84
C THR A 175 25.80 -1.77 3.74
N GLU A 176 26.37 -2.95 3.51
CA GLU A 176 25.79 -3.92 2.57
C GLU A 176 24.38 -4.32 3.01
N GLU A 177 24.15 -4.51 4.31
CA GLU A 177 22.85 -4.86 4.88
C GLU A 177 21.82 -3.75 4.62
N GLN A 178 22.19 -2.48 4.82
CA GLN A 178 21.31 -1.35 4.53
C GLN A 178 21.00 -1.24 3.03
N PHE A 179 21.99 -1.47 2.17
CA PHE A 179 21.82 -1.49 0.73
C PHE A 179 20.86 -2.62 0.30
N ILE A 180 21.09 -3.84 0.76
CA ILE A 180 20.23 -5.00 0.46
C ILE A 180 18.83 -4.78 0.99
N TYR A 181 18.65 -4.29 2.22
CA TYR A 181 17.32 -4.00 2.78
C TYR A 181 16.53 -3.01 1.90
N LYS A 182 17.17 -1.93 1.43
CA LYS A 182 16.53 -0.91 0.57
C LYS A 182 16.20 -1.43 -0.83
N SER A 183 17.02 -2.34 -1.36
CA SER A 183 16.99 -2.76 -2.77
C SER A 183 16.28 -4.09 -3.00
N ARG A 184 16.20 -5.00 -2.02
CA ARG A 184 15.66 -6.38 -2.18
C ARG A 184 14.25 -6.47 -2.74
N LYS A 185 13.43 -5.43 -2.56
CA LYS A 185 12.10 -5.31 -3.21
C LYS A 185 12.17 -5.30 -4.75
N LYS A 186 13.31 -4.89 -5.32
CA LYS A 186 13.55 -4.87 -6.77
C LYS A 186 14.00 -6.23 -7.31
N GLY A 187 14.36 -7.18 -6.43
CA GLY A 187 14.75 -8.54 -6.81
C GLY A 187 13.59 -9.40 -7.32
N PHE A 188 12.35 -9.11 -6.91
CA PHE A 188 11.17 -9.89 -7.31
C PHE A 188 10.88 -9.85 -8.82
N GLY A 189 11.23 -8.76 -9.49
CA GLY A 189 10.98 -8.60 -10.93
C GLY A 189 11.89 -9.51 -11.78
N PRO A 190 13.23 -9.34 -11.70
CA PRO A 190 14.18 -10.13 -12.47
C PRO A 190 14.11 -11.64 -12.20
N PHE A 191 13.76 -12.05 -10.98
CA PHE A 191 13.69 -13.47 -10.57
C PHE A 191 12.25 -13.98 -10.47
N LYS A 192 11.30 -13.36 -11.17
CA LYS A 192 9.88 -13.68 -11.04
C LYS A 192 9.58 -15.15 -11.34
N LEU A 193 10.23 -15.73 -12.36
CA LEU A 193 9.98 -17.12 -12.75
C LEU A 193 10.46 -18.10 -11.69
N GLU A 194 11.66 -17.87 -11.15
CA GLU A 194 12.29 -18.67 -10.11
C GLU A 194 11.48 -18.62 -8.81
N LEU A 195 11.01 -17.43 -8.43
CA LEU A 195 10.15 -17.22 -7.27
C LEU A 195 8.77 -17.86 -7.45
N TRP A 196 8.20 -17.78 -8.65
CA TRP A 196 6.91 -18.42 -8.97
C TRP A 196 7.00 -19.94 -9.05
N SER A 197 8.18 -20.47 -9.35
CA SER A 197 8.44 -21.91 -9.54
C SER A 197 9.13 -22.54 -8.33
N LEU A 198 9.06 -21.90 -7.16
CA LEU A 198 9.56 -22.49 -5.92
C LEU A 198 8.88 -23.84 -5.65
N PRO A 199 9.59 -24.81 -5.05
CA PRO A 199 9.00 -26.09 -4.65
C PRO A 199 7.77 -25.89 -3.77
N ALA A 200 6.78 -26.80 -3.88
CA ALA A 200 5.51 -26.66 -3.18
C ALA A 200 5.67 -26.62 -1.65
N ASP A 201 6.58 -27.44 -1.10
CA ASP A 201 6.92 -27.46 0.33
C ASP A 201 7.50 -26.12 0.81
N VAL A 202 8.33 -25.47 -0.01
CA VAL A 202 8.86 -24.13 0.28
C VAL A 202 7.76 -23.07 0.24
N LEU A 203 6.88 -23.15 -0.77
CA LEU A 203 5.74 -22.23 -0.88
C LEU A 203 4.78 -22.37 0.31
N ASP A 204 4.48 -23.60 0.73
CA ASP A 204 3.60 -23.89 1.86
C ASP A 204 4.16 -23.31 3.17
N GLU A 205 5.48 -23.42 3.41
CA GLU A 205 6.12 -22.83 4.58
C GLU A 205 6.02 -21.30 4.58
N ILE A 206 6.38 -20.64 3.48
CA ILE A 206 6.27 -19.18 3.33
C ILE A 206 4.82 -18.73 3.49
N CYS A 207 3.88 -19.43 2.86
CA CYS A 207 2.45 -19.12 2.94
C CYS A 207 1.94 -19.26 4.38
N THR A 208 2.38 -20.26 5.13
CA THR A 208 1.99 -20.43 6.54
C THR A 208 2.44 -19.24 7.40
N GLU A 209 3.67 -18.75 7.21
CA GLU A 209 4.19 -17.57 7.92
C GLU A 209 3.41 -16.30 7.55
N LEU A 210 3.10 -16.11 6.27
CA LEU A 210 2.32 -14.98 5.77
C LEU A 210 0.88 -15.02 6.30
N GLU A 211 0.22 -16.19 6.25
CA GLU A 211 -1.14 -16.40 6.75
C GLU A 211 -1.24 -16.06 8.25
N GLY A 212 -0.27 -16.51 9.05
CA GLY A 212 -0.20 -16.15 10.47
C GLY A 212 -0.16 -14.64 10.68
N LYS A 213 0.64 -13.92 9.88
CA LYS A 213 0.71 -12.45 9.95
C LYS A 213 -0.57 -11.77 9.47
N PHE A 214 -1.19 -12.25 8.40
CA PHE A 214 -2.47 -11.73 7.93
C PHE A 214 -3.58 -11.90 8.97
N ALA A 215 -3.69 -13.08 9.57
CA ALA A 215 -4.68 -13.35 10.63
C ALA A 215 -4.50 -12.41 11.83
N PHE A 216 -3.26 -12.22 12.28
CA PHE A 216 -2.94 -11.25 13.33
C PHE A 216 -3.37 -9.83 12.96
N LEU A 217 -3.04 -9.37 11.76
CA LEU A 217 -3.38 -8.02 11.30
C LEU A 217 -4.89 -7.83 11.13
N PHE A 218 -5.61 -8.82 10.61
CA PHE A 218 -7.06 -8.75 10.45
C PHE A 218 -7.78 -8.63 11.79
N ASP A 219 -7.28 -9.29 12.83
CA ASP A 219 -7.78 -9.13 14.19
C ASP A 219 -7.52 -7.70 14.72
N LYS A 220 -6.27 -7.24 14.65
CA LYS A 220 -5.89 -5.88 15.08
C LYS A 220 -6.65 -4.78 14.35
N LEU A 221 -6.91 -4.97 13.06
CA LEU A 221 -7.61 -4.02 12.20
C LEU A 221 -9.13 -4.17 12.25
N LYS A 222 -9.67 -5.04 13.11
CA LYS A 222 -11.11 -5.27 13.27
C LYS A 222 -11.82 -5.64 11.96
N VAL A 223 -11.15 -6.42 11.11
CA VAL A 223 -11.73 -6.93 9.85
C VAL A 223 -12.74 -8.05 10.12
N ASN A 224 -12.53 -8.81 11.20
CA ASN A 224 -13.40 -9.90 11.61
C ASN A 224 -14.86 -9.44 11.80
N GLY A 225 -15.81 -10.22 11.29
CA GLY A 225 -17.24 -9.94 11.43
C GLY A 225 -17.81 -8.88 10.46
N THR A 226 -17.02 -8.37 9.50
CA THR A 226 -17.47 -7.34 8.56
C THR A 226 -18.23 -7.88 7.33
N ARG A 227 -18.24 -9.21 7.12
CA ARG A 227 -18.93 -9.82 5.96
C ARG A 227 -20.40 -9.41 5.80
N PRO A 228 -21.24 -9.41 6.86
CA PRO A 228 -22.64 -8.99 6.73
C PRO A 228 -22.81 -7.54 6.28
N VAL A 229 -21.88 -6.66 6.64
CA VAL A 229 -21.87 -5.26 6.17
C VAL A 229 -21.59 -5.23 4.67
N LEU A 230 -20.59 -5.99 4.20
CA LEU A 230 -20.30 -6.09 2.78
C LEU A 230 -21.49 -6.64 1.98
N ASP A 231 -22.16 -7.68 2.49
CA ASP A 231 -23.37 -8.26 1.88
C ASP A 231 -24.52 -7.26 1.73
N GLN A 232 -24.64 -6.32 2.67
CA GLN A 232 -25.66 -5.29 2.63
C GLN A 232 -25.42 -4.25 1.51
N PHE A 233 -24.16 -3.89 1.27
CA PHE A 233 -23.82 -2.75 0.40
C PHE A 233 -23.25 -3.14 -0.96
N ILE A 234 -22.69 -4.35 -1.11
CA ILE A 234 -22.00 -4.78 -2.31
C ILE A 234 -22.78 -5.89 -3.01
N LYS A 235 -23.11 -5.66 -4.27
CA LYS A 235 -23.64 -6.69 -5.18
C LYS A 235 -22.52 -7.10 -6.12
N PRO A 236 -21.97 -8.33 -5.99
CA PRO A 236 -20.92 -8.81 -6.88
C PRO A 236 -21.40 -8.78 -8.34
N VAL A 237 -20.52 -8.33 -9.23
CA VAL A 237 -20.72 -8.39 -10.68
C VAL A 237 -19.75 -9.41 -11.23
N ASP A 238 -20.25 -10.36 -12.00
CA ASP A 238 -19.42 -11.34 -12.69
C ASP A 238 -18.67 -10.67 -13.84
N VAL A 239 -17.34 -10.77 -13.85
CA VAL A 239 -16.46 -10.17 -14.86
C VAL A 239 -15.67 -11.30 -15.53
N PRO A 240 -16.18 -11.87 -16.64
CA PRO A 240 -15.51 -12.98 -17.30
C PRO A 240 -14.18 -12.51 -17.90
N LEU A 241 -13.07 -13.03 -17.37
CA LEU A 241 -11.74 -12.80 -17.91
C LEU A 241 -11.49 -13.75 -19.08
N LYS A 242 -10.99 -13.22 -20.20
CA LYS A 242 -10.51 -14.06 -21.31
C LYS A 242 -9.15 -14.64 -20.91
N MET A 243 -9.00 -15.96 -20.97
CA MET A 243 -7.72 -16.62 -20.74
C MET A 243 -6.66 -16.05 -21.71
N PRO A 244 -5.48 -15.63 -21.23
CA PRO A 244 -4.39 -15.17 -22.10
C PRO A 244 -4.09 -16.23 -23.16
N LEU A 245 -3.92 -15.80 -24.42
CA LEU A 245 -3.68 -16.73 -25.53
C LEU A 245 -2.41 -17.57 -25.31
N THR A 246 -1.42 -17.01 -24.61
CA THR A 246 -0.17 -17.69 -24.25
C THR A 246 -0.32 -18.84 -23.24
N LEU A 247 -1.49 -18.95 -22.59
CA LEU A 247 -1.81 -20.03 -21.65
C LEU A 247 -2.84 -21.02 -22.23
N LYS A 248 -3.23 -20.85 -23.50
CA LYS A 248 -4.06 -21.81 -24.24
C LYS A 248 -3.17 -22.85 -24.94
N GLY A 249 -2.78 -23.89 -24.21
CA GLY A 249 -2.29 -25.17 -24.75
C GLY A 249 -0.94 -25.12 -25.44
#